data_AF-A0A6N3A4Y1-F1
#
_entry.id   AF-A0A6N3A4Y1-F1
#
_cell.length_a   1.000
_cell.length_b   1.000
_cell.length_c   1.000
_cell.angle_alpha   90.00
_cell.angle_beta   90.00
_cell.angle_gamma   90.00
#
_symmetry.space_group_name_H-M   'P 1'
#
loop_
_entity.id
_entity.type
_entity.pdbx_description
1 polymer ?
#
loop_
_entity_poly.entity_id
_entity_poly.type
_entity_poly.pdbx_seq_one_letter_code
_entity_poly.pdbx_strand_id
1 'polypeptide(L)'
;MLRTVRTENGWVKGIEAADPRITAFKGIPFAAPPVGENRWRAPQSCEDWDGVRECYRFAPISMQSVPGIGDNVYIREWHVDPEIAMDEDSSVDILPKWNLTERELHVAVWLL
;
A
#
# COMPACT_ATOMS: atom_id res chain seq x y z
N MET A 1 16.12 9.98 2.65
CA MET A 1 15.38 11.19 3.07
C MET A 1 13.88 10.96 2.95
N LEU A 2 13.06 11.48 3.86
CA LEU A 2 11.59 11.39 3.77
C LEU A 2 11.07 12.44 2.78
N ARG A 3 10.22 12.03 1.83
CA ARG A 3 9.68 12.90 0.77
C ARG A 3 8.17 13.09 0.94
N THR A 4 7.70 14.34 0.90
CA THR A 4 6.28 14.67 1.10
C THR A 4 5.66 15.11 -0.23
N VAL A 5 4.48 14.58 -0.58
CA VAL A 5 3.75 14.83 -1.83
C VAL A 5 2.26 15.00 -1.53
N ARG A 6 1.55 15.80 -2.33
CA ARG A 6 0.10 16.00 -2.24
C ARG A 6 -0.63 15.06 -3.20
N THR A 7 -1.61 14.31 -2.71
CA THR A 7 -2.59 13.55 -3.49
C THR A 7 -3.90 14.35 -3.59
N GLU A 8 -4.93 13.77 -4.21
CA GLU A 8 -6.27 14.37 -4.22
C GLU A 8 -6.87 14.49 -2.81
N ASN A 9 -6.66 13.47 -1.96
CA ASN A 9 -7.27 13.39 -0.63
C ASN A 9 -6.43 13.97 0.53
N GLY A 10 -5.15 14.27 0.31
CA GLY A 10 -4.31 14.86 1.35
C GLY A 10 -2.81 14.77 1.11
N TRP A 11 -2.00 15.08 2.12
CA TRP A 11 -0.54 14.95 2.02
C TRP A 11 -0.07 13.58 2.47
N VAL A 12 0.92 13.02 1.76
CA VAL A 12 1.57 11.74 2.09
C VAL A 12 3.08 11.91 2.19
N LYS A 13 3.70 11.11 3.06
CA LYS A 13 5.15 11.09 3.26
C LYS A 13 5.72 9.71 2.99
N GLY A 14 6.54 9.59 1.96
CA GLY A 14 7.26 8.38 1.56
C GLY A 14 8.71 8.35 2.04
N ILE A 15 9.39 7.23 1.76
CA ILE A 15 10.78 6.97 2.11
C ILE A 15 11.58 6.55 0.87
N GLU A 16 12.89 6.73 0.89
CA GLU A 16 13.77 6.12 -0.11
C GLU A 16 13.65 4.59 -0.10
N ALA A 17 13.63 3.99 -1.29
CA ALA A 17 13.72 2.55 -1.45
C ALA A 17 15.18 2.08 -1.33
N ALA A 18 15.44 0.81 -1.64
CA ALA A 18 16.81 0.26 -1.63
C ALA A 18 17.76 1.04 -2.57
N ASP A 19 17.26 1.49 -3.73
CA ASP A 19 17.92 2.52 -4.52
C ASP A 19 17.45 3.90 -4.01
N PRO A 20 18.37 4.75 -3.49
CA PRO A 20 18.01 6.04 -2.91
C PRO A 20 17.44 7.04 -3.92
N ARG A 21 17.52 6.75 -5.22
CA ARG A 21 16.88 7.53 -6.28
C ARG A 21 15.39 7.22 -6.42
N ILE A 22 14.92 6.13 -5.81
CA ILE A 22 13.52 5.70 -5.85
C ILE A 22 12.87 6.11 -4.54
N THR A 23 11.71 6.77 -4.61
CA THR A 23 10.89 7.03 -3.43
C THR A 23 9.76 6.01 -3.41
N ALA A 24 9.58 5.29 -2.31
CA ALA A 24 8.47 4.39 -2.08
C ALA A 24 7.40 5.09 -1.23
N PHE A 25 6.15 5.00 -1.66
CA PHE A 25 4.99 5.38 -0.85
C PHE A 25 4.15 4.13 -0.59
N LYS A 26 4.00 3.76 0.67
CA LYS A 26 3.38 2.49 1.09
C LYS A 26 2.17 2.75 1.96
N GLY A 27 1.12 1.93 1.83
CA GLY A 27 -0.11 2.08 2.60
C GLY A 27 -0.88 3.39 2.33
N ILE A 28 -0.90 3.86 1.07
CA ILE A 28 -1.76 4.99 0.69
C ILE A 28 -3.21 4.48 0.62
N PRO A 29 -4.16 5.11 1.33
CA PRO A 29 -5.55 4.71 1.25
C PRO A 29 -6.12 5.16 -0.09
N PHE A 30 -6.85 4.28 -0.75
CA PHE A 30 -7.47 4.54 -2.06
C PHE A 30 -8.99 4.33 -2.03
N ALA A 31 -9.51 3.76 -0.93
CA ALA A 31 -10.91 3.52 -0.70
C ALA A 31 -11.20 3.69 0.80
N ALA A 32 -12.46 3.93 1.15
CA ALA A 32 -12.91 3.85 2.53
C ALA A 32 -12.74 2.41 3.07
N PRO A 33 -12.46 2.23 4.37
CA PRO A 33 -12.32 0.92 4.99
C PRO A 33 -13.55 0.03 4.70
N PRO A 34 -13.36 -1.21 4.21
CA PRO A 34 -14.44 -2.13 3.85
C PRO A 34 -15.00 -2.89 5.07
N VAL A 35 -15.07 -2.21 6.21
CA VAL A 35 -15.51 -2.75 7.50
C VAL A 35 -16.91 -2.26 7.88
N GLY A 36 -17.53 -2.89 8.88
CA GLY A 36 -18.82 -2.45 9.41
C GLY A 36 -19.91 -2.38 8.33
N GLU A 37 -20.51 -1.21 8.15
CA GLU A 37 -21.56 -0.99 7.14
C GLU A 37 -21.07 -1.13 5.69
N ASN A 38 -19.75 -0.98 5.46
CA ASN A 38 -19.14 -1.14 4.14
C ASN A 38 -18.79 -2.60 3.83
N ARG A 39 -18.89 -3.51 4.81
CA ARG A 39 -18.58 -4.91 4.58
C ARG A 39 -19.55 -5.50 3.54
N TRP A 40 -19.00 -6.23 2.57
CA TRP A 40 -19.74 -6.83 1.44
C TRP A 40 -20.35 -5.82 0.47
N ARG A 41 -19.89 -4.57 0.47
CA ARG A 41 -20.27 -3.54 -0.50
C ARG A 41 -19.14 -3.27 -1.48
N ALA A 42 -19.47 -2.63 -2.59
CA ALA A 42 -18.45 -2.08 -3.49
C ALA A 42 -17.55 -1.08 -2.73
N PRO A 43 -16.26 -0.95 -3.09
CA PRO A 43 -15.37 0.05 -2.51
C PRO A 43 -15.97 1.46 -2.63
N GLN A 44 -15.95 2.22 -1.54
CA GLN A 44 -16.37 3.62 -1.52
C GLN A 44 -15.15 4.53 -1.59
N SER A 45 -15.33 5.77 -2.04
CA SER A 45 -14.24 6.75 -2.10
C SER A 45 -13.59 6.94 -0.73
N CYS A 46 -12.27 7.12 -0.71
CA CYS A 46 -11.55 7.49 0.50
C CYS A 46 -11.97 8.88 0.96
N GLU A 47 -12.10 9.08 2.27
CA GLU A 47 -12.26 10.40 2.85
C GLU A 47 -10.95 11.19 2.77
N ASP A 48 -11.07 12.51 2.65
CA ASP A 48 -9.93 13.42 2.76
C ASP A 48 -9.38 13.39 4.20
N TRP A 49 -8.08 13.63 4.35
CA TRP A 49 -7.45 13.72 5.66
C TRP A 49 -6.67 15.02 5.84
N ASP A 50 -6.69 15.51 7.08
CA ASP A 50 -5.89 16.65 7.50
C ASP A 50 -4.44 16.23 7.80
N GLY A 51 -3.51 17.17 7.59
CA GLY A 51 -2.10 16.95 7.88
C GLY A 51 -1.39 16.05 6.87
N VAL A 52 -0.36 15.33 7.34
CA VAL A 52 0.50 14.49 6.51
C VAL A 52 0.42 13.03 6.98
N ARG A 53 -0.06 12.13 6.11
CA ARG A 53 -0.11 10.71 6.38
C ARG A 53 1.26 10.06 6.15
N GLU A 54 1.65 9.21 7.07
CA GLU A 54 2.91 8.48 6.99
C GLU A 54 2.76 7.25 6.09
N CYS A 55 3.33 7.34 4.89
CA CYS A 55 3.21 6.31 3.85
C CYS A 55 4.59 5.71 3.53
N TYR A 56 5.29 5.25 4.56
CA TYR A 56 6.62 4.62 4.41
C TYR A 56 6.65 3.17 4.95
N ARG A 57 5.52 2.64 5.42
CA ARG A 57 5.32 1.26 5.85
C ARG A 57 4.14 0.64 5.09
N PHE A 58 4.22 -0.66 4.87
CA PHE A 58 3.11 -1.43 4.32
C PHE A 58 1.91 -1.38 5.26
N ALA A 59 0.71 -1.30 4.69
CA ALA A 59 -0.52 -1.56 5.44
C ALA A 59 -0.63 -3.06 5.77
N PRO A 60 -1.49 -3.44 6.71
CA PRO A 60 -1.85 -4.84 6.91
C PRO A 60 -2.34 -5.48 5.60
N ILE A 61 -2.07 -6.76 5.42
CA ILE A 61 -2.64 -7.53 4.30
C ILE A 61 -4.14 -7.74 4.52
N SER A 62 -4.88 -7.95 3.44
CA SER A 62 -6.31 -8.28 3.53
C SER A 62 -6.53 -9.60 4.26
N MET A 63 -7.68 -9.72 4.91
CA MET A 63 -8.15 -10.97 5.53
C MET A 63 -8.08 -12.16 4.56
N GLN A 64 -7.29 -13.16 4.92
CA GLN A 64 -7.11 -14.42 4.21
C GLN A 64 -6.68 -15.52 5.20
N SER A 65 -6.57 -16.76 4.72
CA SER A 65 -5.93 -17.81 5.53
C SER A 65 -4.50 -17.41 5.85
N VAL A 66 -4.07 -17.59 7.11
CA VAL A 66 -2.74 -17.16 7.57
C VAL A 66 -1.65 -17.69 6.62
N PRO A 67 -0.89 -16.80 5.96
CA PRO A 67 0.17 -17.22 5.06
C PRO A 67 1.22 -18.05 5.78
N GLY A 68 1.85 -18.97 5.05
CA GLY A 68 2.94 -19.79 5.58
C GLY A 68 2.53 -20.92 6.53
N ILE A 69 1.24 -21.12 6.79
CA ILE A 69 0.74 -22.27 7.57
C ILE A 69 0.12 -23.32 6.63
N GLY A 70 0.79 -24.46 6.46
CA GLY A 70 0.31 -25.59 5.64
C GLY A 70 1.45 -26.34 4.91
N ASP A 71 1.11 -27.28 4.03
CA ASP A 71 2.06 -28.20 3.37
C ASP A 71 2.09 -28.11 1.83
N ASN A 72 1.36 -27.16 1.23
CA ASN A 72 1.26 -27.03 -0.22
C ASN A 72 2.51 -26.38 -0.86
N VAL A 73 2.65 -26.54 -2.18
CA VAL A 73 3.82 -26.06 -2.94
C VAL A 73 4.00 -24.53 -2.87
N TYR A 74 2.91 -23.77 -2.82
CA TYR A 74 2.97 -22.31 -2.74
C TYR A 74 3.49 -21.85 -1.39
N ILE A 75 3.08 -22.53 -0.32
CA ILE A 75 3.63 -22.29 1.01
C ILE A 75 5.13 -22.55 0.95
N ARG A 76 5.57 -23.74 0.51
CA ARG A 76 7.00 -24.13 0.49
C ARG A 76 7.91 -23.16 -0.27
N GLU A 77 7.48 -22.69 -1.45
CA GLU A 77 8.30 -21.87 -2.34
C GLU A 77 8.12 -20.35 -2.12
N TRP A 78 6.94 -19.90 -1.72
CA TRP A 78 6.57 -18.47 -1.68
C TRP A 78 6.15 -18.00 -0.28
N HIS A 79 6.67 -18.65 0.77
CA HIS A 79 6.38 -18.30 2.17
C HIS A 79 6.41 -16.79 2.41
N VAL A 80 5.27 -16.26 2.86
CA VAL A 80 5.18 -14.94 3.49
C VAL A 80 5.27 -15.17 5.01
N ASP A 81 5.80 -14.18 5.72
CA ASP A 81 5.85 -14.15 7.18
C ASP A 81 4.46 -14.48 7.79
N PRO A 82 4.31 -15.57 8.58
CA PRO A 82 3.04 -15.93 9.19
C PRO A 82 2.58 -14.93 10.26
N GLU A 83 3.48 -14.06 10.73
CA GLU A 83 3.18 -13.00 11.70
C GLU A 83 2.82 -11.67 11.04
N ILE A 84 2.69 -11.64 9.70
CA ILE A 84 2.30 -10.43 8.97
C ILE A 84 0.94 -9.91 9.46
N ALA A 85 0.89 -8.62 9.76
CA ALA A 85 -0.33 -7.98 10.21
C ALA A 85 -1.43 -8.12 9.14
N MET A 86 -2.61 -8.55 9.57
CA MET A 86 -3.77 -8.77 8.71
C MET A 86 -4.97 -7.99 9.25
N ASP A 87 -5.67 -7.29 8.38
CA ASP A 87 -6.83 -6.48 8.72
C ASP A 87 -7.83 -6.47 7.55
N GLU A 88 -9.09 -6.19 7.83
CA GLU A 88 -10.07 -5.87 6.78
C GLU A 88 -9.81 -4.47 6.19
N ASP A 89 -9.21 -3.55 6.94
CA ASP A 89 -8.72 -2.26 6.43
C ASP A 89 -7.30 -2.37 5.86
N SER A 90 -7.17 -2.99 4.68
CA SER A 90 -5.90 -3.13 3.95
C SER A 90 -5.79 -2.12 2.80
N SER A 91 -4.91 -1.12 2.90
CA SER A 91 -4.64 -0.09 1.86
C SER A 91 -3.50 -0.49 0.90
N VAL A 92 -3.39 0.18 -0.26
CA VAL A 92 -2.46 -0.17 -1.38
C VAL A 92 -1.10 0.56 -1.31
N ASP A 93 -0.08 0.01 -1.97
CA ASP A 93 1.26 0.59 -2.11
C ASP A 93 1.55 1.13 -3.52
N ILE A 94 2.36 2.20 -3.60
CA ILE A 94 2.79 2.83 -4.85
C ILE A 94 4.32 3.00 -4.84
N LEU A 95 5.00 2.46 -5.85
CA LEU A 95 6.46 2.59 -6.03
C LEU A 95 6.81 3.45 -7.25
N PRO A 96 6.86 4.79 -7.13
CA PRO A 96 7.34 5.63 -8.21
C PRO A 96 8.86 5.59 -8.34
N LYS A 97 9.37 5.34 -9.55
CA LYS A 97 10.76 5.66 -9.91
C LYS A 97 10.83 7.16 -10.23
N TRP A 98 11.48 7.97 -9.40
CA TRP A 98 11.50 9.43 -9.60
C TRP A 98 12.89 9.95 -9.96
N ASN A 99 13.02 10.51 -11.16
CA ASN A 99 13.98 11.55 -11.45
C ASN A 99 13.18 12.85 -11.59
N LEU A 100 13.63 13.94 -10.97
CA LEU A 100 13.03 15.28 -11.05
C LEU A 100 13.03 15.79 -12.51
N THR A 101 12.03 15.40 -13.29
CA THR A 101 11.69 15.99 -14.57
C THR A 101 10.18 16.13 -14.63
N GLU A 102 9.69 17.28 -15.09
CA GLU A 102 8.29 17.60 -15.39
C GLU A 102 7.74 16.76 -16.56
N ARG A 103 7.96 15.44 -16.53
CA ARG A 103 7.62 14.51 -17.59
C ARG A 103 6.61 13.52 -17.05
N GLU A 104 5.53 13.33 -17.80
CA GLU A 104 4.66 12.18 -17.63
C GLU A 104 5.50 10.92 -17.81
N LEU A 105 5.52 10.09 -16.76
CA LEU A 105 6.21 8.81 -16.79
C LEU A 105 5.22 7.70 -17.14
N HIS A 106 5.72 6.65 -17.78
CA HIS A 106 4.94 5.42 -17.93
C HIS A 106 4.66 4.80 -16.56
N VAL A 107 3.41 4.37 -16.35
CA VAL A 107 2.97 3.73 -15.10
C VAL A 107 2.80 2.24 -15.34
N ALA A 108 3.42 1.43 -14.50
CA ALA A 108 3.17 -0.01 -14.41
C ALA A 108 2.31 -0.29 -13.19
N VAL A 109 1.22 -1.02 -13.38
CA VAL A 109 0.33 -1.47 -12.29
C VAL A 109 0.48 -2.98 -12.19
N TRP A 110 0.74 -3.46 -10.98
CA TRP A 110 0.95 -4.87 -10.67
C TRP A 110 -0.22 -5.38 -9.84
N LEU A 111 -0.88 -6.45 -10.29
CA LEU A 111 -1.97 -7.13 -9.61
C LEU A 111 -1.60 -8.62 -9.49
N LEU A 112 -1.69 -9.16 -8.28
CA LEU A 112 -1.43 -10.58 -7.96
C LEU A 112 -2.72 -11.27 -7.51
#